data_AF-A0A3M1BGX5-F1
#
_entry.id   AF-A0A3M1BGX5-F1
#
_cell.length_a   1.000
_cell.length_b   1.000
_cell.length_c   1.000
_cell.angle_alpha   90.00
_cell.angle_beta   90.00
_cell.angle_gamma   90.00
#
_symmetry.space_group_name_H-M   'P 1'
#
loop_
_entity.id
_entity.type
_entity.pdbx_description
1 polymer ?
#
loop_
_entity_poly.entity_id
_entity_poly.type
_entity_poly.pdbx_seq_one_letter_code
_entity_poly.pdbx_strand_id
1 'polypeptide(L)'
;MSCKHFKNLFLLLAILALQAPMGCKSDHPPRTVEDDLEPVVVPRFERDSAFQFVAAQVAFGPRVPNTEAHLQCKDWLVEKFKSYGLEVIEQPFKAKAFYGEHLKGYNIMAQYRPELSKRILLAAHWDSRFHADSPLNEERREEPILGADDGGSGVA
;
A
#
# COMPACT_ATOMS: atom_id res chain seq x y z
N MET A 1 -51.19 -14.60 -43.09
CA MET A 1 -50.16 -14.28 -42.08
C MET A 1 -49.39 -15.56 -41.78
N SER A 2 -48.07 -15.72 -41.87
CA SER A 2 -47.01 -15.08 -42.63
C SER A 2 -45.87 -16.11 -42.68
N CYS A 3 -45.64 -16.75 -43.84
CA CYS A 3 -44.58 -17.74 -44.10
C CYS A 3 -43.15 -17.19 -43.85
N LYS A 4 -43.02 -15.87 -43.60
CA LYS A 4 -41.77 -15.21 -43.18
C LYS A 4 -41.37 -15.54 -41.73
N HIS A 5 -42.32 -15.92 -40.86
CA HIS A 5 -42.03 -16.17 -39.45
C HIS A 5 -41.34 -17.53 -39.24
N PHE A 6 -41.65 -18.53 -40.07
CA PHE A 6 -41.04 -19.85 -39.98
C PHE A 6 -39.57 -19.86 -40.46
N LYS A 7 -39.25 -19.07 -41.50
CA LYS A 7 -37.87 -18.86 -41.96
C LYS A 7 -37.03 -18.11 -40.94
N ASN A 8 -37.61 -17.09 -40.28
CA ASN A 8 -36.92 -16.34 -39.23
C ASN A 8 -36.70 -17.19 -37.97
N LEU A 9 -37.63 -18.10 -37.65
CA LEU A 9 -37.48 -19.04 -36.53
C LEU A 9 -36.37 -20.07 -36.77
N PHE A 10 -36.26 -20.60 -37.99
CA PHE A 10 -35.15 -21.48 -38.38
C PHE A 10 -33.80 -20.75 -38.42
N LEU A 11 -33.78 -19.48 -38.85
CA LEU A 11 -32.58 -18.65 -38.84
C LEU A 11 -32.14 -18.29 -37.41
N LEU A 12 -33.09 -18.03 -36.50
CA LEU A 12 -32.83 -17.77 -35.07
C LEU A 12 -32.30 -19.02 -34.34
N LEU A 13 -32.82 -20.21 -34.65
CA LEU A 13 -32.33 -21.48 -34.10
C LEU A 13 -30.93 -21.84 -34.62
N ALA A 14 -30.60 -21.51 -35.87
CA ALA A 14 -29.27 -21.70 -36.44
C ALA A 14 -28.21 -20.74 -35.85
N ILE A 15 -28.60 -19.51 -35.51
CA ILE A 15 -27.71 -18.53 -34.86
C ILE A 15 -27.49 -18.87 -33.37
N LEU A 16 -28.50 -19.43 -32.69
CA LEU A 16 -28.37 -19.87 -31.29
C LEU A 16 -27.49 -21.12 -31.15
N ALA A 17 -27.45 -21.99 -32.16
CA ALA A 17 -26.58 -23.17 -32.19
C ALA A 17 -25.09 -22.84 -32.41
N LEU A 18 -24.75 -21.61 -32.81
CA LEU A 18 -23.36 -21.17 -33.01
C LEU A 18 -22.73 -20.58 -31.74
N GLN A 19 -23.47 -20.49 -30.62
CA GLN A 19 -22.94 -20.08 -29.32
C GLN A 19 -22.68 -21.28 -28.41
N ALA A 20 -22.07 -22.34 -28.95
CA ALA A 20 -21.42 -23.32 -28.10
C ALA A 20 -20.33 -22.58 -27.30
N PRO A 21 -20.31 -22.65 -25.96
CA PRO A 21 -19.19 -22.14 -25.20
C PRO A 21 -17.98 -22.94 -25.66
N MET A 22 -17.04 -22.31 -26.36
CA MET A 22 -15.66 -22.76 -26.37
C MET A 22 -15.18 -22.62 -24.92
N GLY A 23 -15.50 -23.64 -24.12
CA GLY A 23 -14.82 -23.86 -22.86
C GLY A 23 -13.36 -24.01 -23.23
N CYS A 24 -12.56 -22.98 -22.92
CA CYS A 24 -11.12 -23.15 -22.79
C CYS A 24 -10.93 -24.25 -21.75
N LYS A 25 -10.73 -25.49 -22.20
CA LYS A 25 -9.97 -26.45 -21.43
C LYS A 25 -8.60 -25.82 -21.31
N SER A 26 -8.31 -25.26 -20.14
CA SER A 26 -6.94 -25.00 -19.74
C SER A 26 -6.27 -26.36 -19.63
N ASP A 27 -5.72 -26.87 -20.73
CA ASP A 27 -4.83 -28.03 -20.76
C ASP A 27 -3.44 -27.67 -20.18
N HIS A 28 -3.41 -26.81 -19.16
CA HIS A 28 -2.22 -26.63 -18.37
C HIS A 28 -2.21 -27.77 -17.35
N PRO A 29 -1.32 -28.77 -17.49
CA PRO A 29 -1.07 -29.69 -16.39
C PRO A 29 -0.75 -28.84 -15.14
N PRO A 30 -1.11 -29.31 -13.93
CA PRO A 30 -0.64 -28.68 -12.71
C PRO A 30 0.86 -28.47 -12.85
N ARG A 31 1.29 -27.20 -12.80
CA ARG A 31 2.71 -26.88 -12.83
C ARG A 31 3.28 -27.49 -11.56
N THR A 32 3.86 -28.69 -11.68
CA THR A 32 4.78 -29.21 -10.69
C THR A 32 5.96 -28.26 -10.73
N VAL A 33 5.91 -27.27 -9.84
CA VAL A 33 7.08 -26.49 -9.50
C VAL A 33 7.96 -27.51 -8.78
N GLU A 34 8.89 -28.11 -9.52
CA GLU A 34 10.04 -28.75 -8.89
C GLU A 34 10.71 -27.64 -8.08
N ASP A 35 10.58 -27.76 -6.76
CA ASP A 35 11.04 -26.80 -5.76
C ASP A 35 12.56 -26.97 -5.58
N ASP A 36 13.30 -26.73 -6.66
CA ASP A 36 14.76 -26.62 -6.62
C ASP A 36 15.14 -25.14 -6.39
N LEU A 37 14.53 -24.55 -5.35
CA LEU A 37 14.90 -23.23 -4.89
C LEU A 37 16.24 -23.34 -4.18
N GLU A 38 17.29 -22.88 -4.86
CA GLU A 38 18.59 -22.63 -4.23
C GLU A 38 18.38 -21.81 -2.94
N PRO A 39 18.88 -22.27 -1.79
CA PRO A 39 18.68 -21.59 -0.53
C PRO A 39 19.30 -20.19 -0.58
N VAL A 40 18.44 -19.18 -0.51
CA VAL A 40 18.87 -17.78 -0.43
C VAL A 40 19.27 -17.43 1.00
N VAL A 41 20.40 -16.73 1.14
CA VAL A 41 20.82 -16.18 2.44
C VAL A 41 19.88 -15.03 2.79
N VAL A 42 19.07 -15.23 3.84
CA VAL A 42 18.21 -14.19 4.39
C VAL A 42 18.99 -13.40 5.45
N PRO A 43 19.18 -12.06 5.29
CA PRO A 43 19.84 -11.25 6.31
C PRO A 43 19.10 -11.31 7.64
N ARG A 44 19.85 -11.27 8.75
CA ARG A 44 19.26 -11.14 10.09
C ARG A 44 18.64 -9.75 10.25
N PHE A 45 17.40 -9.70 10.71
CA PHE A 45 16.77 -8.46 11.16
C PHE A 45 17.34 -8.03 12.52
N GLU A 46 17.86 -6.80 12.60
CA GLU A 46 18.39 -6.22 13.84
C GLU A 46 17.33 -5.39 14.57
N ARG A 47 16.82 -5.94 15.67
CA ARG A 47 15.68 -5.38 16.43
C ARG A 47 16.05 -4.09 17.15
N ASP A 48 17.30 -3.98 17.61
CA ASP A 48 17.78 -2.78 18.31
C ASP A 48 17.80 -1.58 17.37
N SER A 49 18.25 -1.78 16.12
CA SER A 49 18.19 -0.75 15.08
C SER A 49 16.75 -0.33 14.78
N ALA A 50 15.85 -1.28 14.60
CA ALA A 50 14.43 -0.99 14.35
C ALA A 50 13.81 -0.19 15.51
N PHE A 51 14.07 -0.57 16.76
CA PHE A 51 13.59 0.17 17.93
C PHE A 51 14.12 1.61 17.94
N GLN A 52 15.39 1.83 17.58
CA GLN A 52 15.95 3.19 17.47
C GLN A 52 15.29 4.01 16.36
N PHE A 53 14.85 3.40 15.25
CA PHE A 53 14.10 4.10 14.21
C PHE A 53 12.70 4.50 14.70
N VAL A 54 12.02 3.68 15.51
CA VAL A 54 10.77 4.09 16.17
C VAL A 54 11.04 5.29 17.08
N ALA A 55 12.06 5.20 17.94
CA ALA A 55 12.40 6.26 18.88
C ALA A 55 12.74 7.58 18.17
N ALA A 56 13.48 7.53 17.06
CA ALA A 56 13.81 8.71 16.25
C ALA A 56 12.55 9.39 15.69
N GLN A 57 11.60 8.62 15.16
CA GLN A 57 10.32 9.16 14.69
C GLN A 57 9.50 9.79 15.82
N VAL A 58 9.45 9.12 16.98
CA VAL A 58 8.75 9.62 18.18
C VAL A 58 9.35 10.93 18.70
N ALA A 59 10.67 11.08 18.61
CA ALA A 59 11.41 12.25 19.10
C ALA A 59 11.05 13.57 18.40
N PHE A 60 10.52 13.53 17.17
CA PHE A 60 9.99 14.74 16.50
C PHE A 60 8.70 15.27 17.13
N GLY A 61 8.02 14.47 17.97
CA GLY A 61 6.66 14.74 18.45
C GLY A 61 5.58 14.27 17.47
N PRO A 62 4.29 14.45 17.76
CA PRO A 62 3.18 13.98 16.92
C PRO A 62 3.32 14.39 15.45
N ARG A 63 3.44 13.40 14.54
CA ARG A 63 3.57 13.63 13.08
C ARG A 63 2.20 13.89 12.44
N VAL A 64 1.47 14.87 12.95
CA VAL A 64 0.18 15.28 12.38
C VAL A 64 0.44 16.08 11.11
N PRO A 65 -0.24 15.80 9.97
CA PRO A 65 -0.09 16.62 8.76
C PRO A 65 -0.29 18.12 9.05
N ASN A 66 0.37 18.97 8.26
CA ASN A 66 0.45 20.44 8.46
C ASN A 66 1.30 20.92 9.66
N THR A 67 1.89 20.03 10.47
CA THR A 67 2.81 20.41 11.55
C THR A 67 4.29 20.38 11.15
N GLU A 68 5.12 21.09 11.90
CA GLU A 68 6.58 21.07 11.73
C GLU A 68 7.17 19.67 12.02
N ALA A 69 6.67 18.97 13.04
CA ALA A 69 7.09 17.62 13.39
C ALA A 69 6.90 16.63 12.22
N HIS A 70 5.77 16.71 11.52
CA HIS A 70 5.50 15.92 10.33
C HIS A 70 6.47 16.25 9.19
N LEU A 71 6.78 17.53 8.97
CA LEU A 71 7.72 17.94 7.92
C LEU A 71 9.15 17.46 8.22
N GLN A 72 9.64 17.64 9.45
CA GLN A 72 10.96 17.22 9.89
C GLN A 72 11.12 15.69 9.87
N CYS A 73 10.09 14.96 10.31
CA CYS A 73 10.11 13.50 10.23
C CYS A 73 10.12 13.01 8.77
N LYS A 74 9.36 13.67 7.88
CA LYS A 74 9.41 13.38 6.44
C LYS A 74 10.81 13.59 5.87
N ASP A 75 11.46 14.71 6.19
CA ASP A 75 12.82 15.01 5.72
C ASP A 75 13.81 13.94 6.20
N TRP A 76 13.73 13.58 7.48
CA TRP A 76 14.55 12.52 8.07
C TRP A 76 14.33 11.16 7.39
N LEU A 77 13.08 10.76 7.12
CA LEU A 77 12.78 9.50 6.41
C LEU A 77 13.38 9.48 5.01
N VAL A 78 13.22 10.58 4.26
CA VAL A 78 13.79 10.72 2.90
C VAL A 78 15.31 10.61 2.94
N GLU A 79 15.96 11.30 3.87
CA GLU A 79 17.41 11.24 4.05
C GLU A 79 17.88 9.83 4.46
N LYS A 80 17.15 9.14 5.34
CA LYS A 80 17.48 7.77 5.75
C LYS A 80 17.41 6.79 4.60
N PHE A 81 16.33 6.79 3.83
CA PHE A 81 16.22 5.93 2.66
C PHE A 81 17.30 6.23 1.60
N LYS A 82 17.60 7.51 1.35
CA LYS A 82 18.72 7.91 0.48
C LYS A 82 20.07 7.41 0.99
N SER A 83 20.29 7.43 2.32
CA SER A 83 21.53 6.93 2.93
C SER A 83 21.74 5.43 2.76
N TYR A 84 20.68 4.66 2.51
CA TYR A 84 20.73 3.24 2.15
C TYR A 84 20.90 3.00 0.65
N GLY A 85 21.09 4.05 -0.15
CA GLY A 85 21.27 3.96 -1.60
C GLY A 85 19.98 3.71 -2.37
N LEU A 86 18.81 3.98 -1.78
CA LEU A 86 17.52 3.85 -2.44
C LEU A 86 17.20 5.08 -3.29
N GLU A 87 16.52 4.86 -4.42
CA GLU A 87 15.92 5.95 -5.19
C GLU A 87 14.62 6.39 -4.51
N VAL A 88 14.57 7.62 -4.00
CA VAL A 88 13.43 8.12 -3.21
C VAL A 88 12.61 9.10 -4.04
N ILE A 89 11.32 8.82 -4.18
CA ILE A 89 10.33 9.72 -4.77
C ILE A 89 9.46 10.28 -3.65
N GLU A 90 9.43 11.60 -3.53
CA GLU A 90 8.45 12.32 -2.70
C GLU A 90 7.26 12.69 -3.58
N GLN A 91 6.06 12.24 -3.18
CA GLN A 91 4.81 12.60 -3.83
C GLN A 91 3.97 13.46 -2.87
N PRO A 92 4.08 14.80 -2.96
CA PRO A 92 3.22 15.69 -2.19
C PRO A 92 1.79 15.64 -2.70
N PHE A 93 0.82 15.68 -1.80
CA PHE A 93 -0.60 15.76 -2.14
C PHE A 93 -1.36 16.66 -1.17
N LYS A 94 -2.58 17.04 -1.57
CA LYS A 94 -3.54 17.72 -0.71
C LYS A 94 -4.78 16.84 -0.57
N ALA A 95 -5.20 16.57 0.65
CA ALA A 95 -6.42 15.82 0.93
C ALA A 95 -7.35 16.66 1.81
N LYS A 96 -8.64 16.64 1.52
CA LYS A 96 -9.65 17.29 2.38
C LYS A 96 -10.02 16.33 3.51
N ALA A 97 -9.74 16.73 4.75
CA ALA A 97 -10.11 15.98 5.94
C ALA A 97 -11.63 16.02 6.18
N PHE A 98 -12.14 15.09 6.99
CA PHE A 98 -13.56 15.00 7.30
C PHE A 98 -14.11 16.25 8.01
N TYR A 99 -13.26 16.96 8.75
CA TYR A 99 -13.58 18.21 9.45
C TYR A 99 -13.34 19.46 8.59
N GLY A 100 -13.06 19.29 7.29
CA GLY A 100 -13.04 20.37 6.30
C GLY A 100 -11.66 21.00 6.04
N GLU A 101 -10.65 20.72 6.85
CA GLU A 101 -9.28 21.20 6.63
C GLU A 101 -8.63 20.52 5.42
N HIS A 102 -7.73 21.22 4.72
CA HIS A 102 -6.88 20.62 3.69
C HIS A 102 -5.53 20.23 4.29
N LEU A 103 -5.26 18.93 4.33
CA LEU A 103 -4.00 18.36 4.81
C LEU A 103 -2.97 18.32 3.69
N LYS A 104 -1.77 18.83 3.95
CA LYS A 104 -0.58 18.63 3.11
C LYS A 104 0.08 17.32 3.52
N GLY A 105 -0.13 16.29 2.71
CA GLY A 105 0.45 14.97 2.91
C GLY A 105 1.63 14.71 1.96
N TYR A 106 2.47 13.74 2.34
CA TYR A 106 3.61 13.30 1.54
C TYR A 106 3.65 11.77 1.54
N ASN A 107 3.48 11.16 0.37
CA ASN A 107 3.84 9.77 0.17
C ASN A 107 5.35 9.73 -0.12
N ILE A 108 6.06 8.82 0.56
CA ILE A 108 7.51 8.61 0.39
C ILE A 108 7.69 7.21 -0.18
N MET A 109 8.20 7.11 -1.41
CA MET A 109 8.43 5.83 -2.07
C MET A 109 9.94 5.63 -2.23
N ALA A 110 10.51 4.69 -1.47
CA ALA A 110 11.92 4.33 -1.55
C ALA A 110 12.08 3.04 -2.38
N GLN A 111 12.82 3.12 -3.48
CA GLN A 111 12.90 2.07 -4.48
C GLN A 111 14.27 1.42 -4.49
N TYR A 112 14.30 0.10 -4.34
CA TYR A 112 15.45 -0.74 -4.64
C TYR A 112 15.30 -1.30 -6.06
N ARG A 113 16.34 -1.15 -6.91
CA ARG A 113 16.38 -1.64 -8.30
C ARG A 113 15.12 -1.31 -9.12
N PRO A 114 14.76 -0.02 -9.30
CA PRO A 114 13.51 0.40 -9.95
C PRO A 114 13.34 -0.11 -11.39
N GLU A 115 14.42 -0.49 -12.08
CA GLU A 115 14.44 -1.05 -13.43
C GLU A 115 13.80 -2.45 -13.56
N LEU A 116 13.63 -3.18 -12.45
CA LEU A 116 13.05 -4.52 -12.47
C LEU A 116 11.53 -4.50 -12.53
N SER A 117 10.95 -5.33 -13.40
CA SER A 117 9.49 -5.44 -13.61
C SER A 117 8.76 -6.26 -12.55
N LYS A 118 9.41 -7.26 -11.96
CA LYS A 118 8.88 -8.03 -10.83
C LYS A 118 9.31 -7.36 -9.53
N ARG A 119 8.35 -6.90 -8.74
CA ARG A 119 8.58 -6.08 -7.54
C ARG A 119 7.76 -6.56 -6.36
N ILE A 120 8.23 -6.26 -5.16
CA ILE A 120 7.52 -6.45 -3.90
C ILE A 120 7.24 -5.05 -3.33
N LEU A 121 6.01 -4.85 -2.82
CA LEU A 121 5.63 -3.64 -2.11
C LEU A 121 5.62 -3.93 -0.60
N LEU A 122 6.39 -3.14 0.15
CA LEU A 122 6.31 -3.04 1.60
C LEU A 122 5.79 -1.63 1.91
N ALA A 123 4.80 -1.52 2.80
CA ALA A 123 4.15 -0.24 3.09
C ALA A 123 3.73 -0.16 4.56
N ALA A 124 3.85 1.05 5.11
CA ALA A 124 3.33 1.47 6.40
C ALA A 124 2.85 2.92 6.29
N HIS A 125 1.90 3.32 7.13
CA HIS A 125 1.60 4.75 7.32
C HIS A 125 2.59 5.33 8.35
N TRP A 126 2.84 6.63 8.30
CA TRP A 126 3.86 7.29 9.12
C TRP A 126 3.37 8.55 9.85
N ASP A 127 2.20 9.06 9.46
CA ASP A 127 1.53 10.15 10.15
C ASP A 127 0.98 9.68 11.52
N SER A 128 0.72 10.63 12.40
CA SER A 128 0.09 10.35 13.69
C SER A 128 -1.28 10.96 13.79
N ARG A 129 -2.17 10.25 14.48
CA ARG A 129 -3.53 10.70 14.73
C ARG A 129 -3.52 12.00 15.54
N PHE A 130 -4.31 12.96 15.08
CA PHE A 130 -4.38 14.29 15.70
C PHE A 130 -5.18 14.31 17.00
N HIS A 131 -6.00 13.29 17.28
CA HIS A 131 -6.79 13.12 18.52
C HIS A 131 -6.53 11.75 19.17
N ALA A 132 -6.47 11.69 20.49
CA ALA A 132 -6.44 10.48 21.29
C ALA A 132 -7.85 9.99 21.65
N ASP A 133 -8.67 9.67 20.64
CA ASP A 133 -10.11 9.42 20.75
C ASP A 133 -10.50 8.00 21.19
N SER A 134 -9.59 7.29 21.86
CA SER A 134 -9.90 5.99 22.45
C SER A 134 -10.87 6.15 23.62
N PRO A 135 -11.92 5.32 23.73
CA PRO A 135 -12.86 5.37 24.85
C PRO A 135 -12.23 4.93 26.19
N LEU A 136 -10.98 4.44 26.17
CA LEU A 136 -10.29 3.96 27.37
C LEU A 136 -9.69 5.10 28.22
N ASN A 137 -9.51 6.29 27.65
CA ASN A 137 -9.00 7.46 28.36
C ASN A 137 -9.54 8.74 27.72
N GLU A 138 -10.33 9.50 28.49
CA GLU A 138 -10.96 10.73 28.00
C GLU A 138 -10.19 12.01 28.37
N GLU A 139 -9.17 11.94 29.23
CA GLU A 139 -8.50 13.13 29.79
C GLU A 139 -7.74 13.94 28.73
N ARG A 140 -7.21 13.28 27.70
CA ARG A 140 -6.34 13.88 26.67
C ARG A 140 -6.91 13.72 25.26
N ARG A 141 -8.24 13.59 25.13
CA ARG A 141 -8.94 13.23 23.89
C ARG A 141 -8.64 14.16 22.71
N GLU A 142 -8.49 15.45 22.98
CA GLU A 142 -8.22 16.48 21.97
C GLU A 142 -6.72 16.65 21.66
N GLU A 143 -5.84 15.86 22.31
CA GLU A 143 -4.41 15.92 22.07
C GLU A 143 -3.96 14.91 21.01
N PRO A 144 -2.98 15.26 20.16
CA PRO A 144 -2.36 14.31 19.25
C PRO A 144 -1.60 13.19 19.96
N ILE A 145 -1.61 12.00 19.37
CA ILE A 145 -0.86 10.86 19.90
C ILE A 145 0.57 10.82 19.36
N LEU A 146 1.47 10.21 20.15
CA LEU A 146 2.85 9.96 19.74
C LEU A 146 3.01 8.84 18.71
N GLY A 147 1.99 8.05 18.39
CA GLY A 147 2.01 7.10 17.26
C GLY A 147 3.23 6.17 17.22
N ALA A 148 3.74 5.73 18.37
CA ALA A 148 4.94 4.90 18.44
C ALA A 148 4.70 3.52 17.79
N ASP A 149 3.55 2.92 18.08
CA ASP A 149 3.10 1.68 17.44
C ASP A 149 2.19 1.96 16.23
N ASP A 150 1.21 2.86 16.40
CA ASP A 150 0.33 3.32 15.32
C ASP A 150 1.05 4.34 14.42
N GLY A 151 1.92 3.83 13.55
CA GLY A 151 2.74 4.55 12.59
C GLY A 151 4.21 4.17 12.70
N GLY A 152 4.86 4.56 13.80
CA GLY A 152 6.30 4.41 13.98
C GLY A 152 6.83 2.99 13.83
N SER A 153 6.12 1.98 14.34
CA SER A 153 6.58 0.59 14.37
C SER A 153 6.59 -0.09 12.99
N GLY A 154 5.64 0.27 12.12
CA GLY A 154 5.60 -0.26 10.74
C GLY A 154 6.61 0.40 9.81
N VAL A 155 7.01 1.64 10.10
CA VAL A 155 7.97 2.41 9.29
C VAL A 155 9.42 1.99 9.56
N ALA A 156 9.72 1.53 10.78
CA ALA A 156 11.06 1.14 11.25
C ALA A 156 11.60 -0.15 10.61
#